data_AF-A0AA36JBI4-F1
#
_entry.id   AF-A0AA36JBI4-F1
#
_cell.length_a   1.000
_cell.length_b   1.000
_cell.length_c   1.000
_cell.angle_alpha   90.00
_cell.angle_beta   90.00
_cell.angle_gamma   90.00
#
_symmetry.space_group_name_H-M   'P 1'
#
loop_
_entity.id
_entity.type
_entity.pdbx_description
1 polymer ?
#
loop_
_entity_poly.entity_id
_entity_poly.type
_entity_poly.pdbx_seq_one_letter_code
_entity_poly.pdbx_strand_id
1 'polypeptide(L)'
;AAKHDISLTTVPDLIKEGRACLATNMATFTYFMVYAFLLTTVRTFFIVLHNLSLGEWVWITNDIGVGVIMMFFMTQSQALPHLAKFRPTATLLGFRTVSGVLVPYGLGCAILGVGLAVLHMTEWYDPLNPSWISVLPQLWMNKGDNYDSAIGVLILFIVLSTTAYVNTYGGDFRRSIFRNYGINIMYALLPDLPWTDGEIRV
;
A
#
# COMPACT_ATOMS: atom_id res chain seq x y z
N ALA A 1 -6.41 -3.14 -34.76
CA ALA A 1 -7.56 -3.53 -35.61
C ALA A 1 -8.09 -4.88 -35.13
N ALA A 2 -9.05 -4.88 -34.22
CA ALA A 2 -9.67 -6.11 -33.73
C ALA A 2 -10.92 -6.39 -34.57
N LYS A 3 -10.90 -7.54 -35.24
CA LYS A 3 -11.92 -8.04 -36.15
C LYS A 3 -13.20 -8.30 -35.34
N HIS A 4 -14.29 -7.61 -35.69
CA HIS A 4 -15.58 -7.73 -35.01
C HIS A 4 -16.30 -8.99 -35.51
N ASP A 5 -15.80 -10.16 -35.13
CA ASP A 5 -16.45 -11.44 -35.43
C ASP A 5 -17.63 -11.61 -34.46
N ILE A 6 -18.85 -11.44 -34.98
CA ILE A 6 -20.13 -11.59 -34.26
C ILE A 6 -20.42 -13.08 -34.02
N SER A 7 -19.49 -13.76 -33.35
CA SER A 7 -19.60 -15.17 -32.97
C SER A 7 -20.29 -15.30 -31.60
N LEU A 8 -21.11 -16.34 -31.43
CA LEU A 8 -21.73 -16.68 -30.14
C LEU A 8 -20.70 -16.93 -29.03
N THR A 9 -19.45 -17.23 -29.37
CA THR A 9 -18.33 -17.41 -28.43
C THR A 9 -17.87 -16.11 -27.78
N THR A 10 -18.21 -14.94 -28.34
CA THR A 10 -17.83 -13.64 -27.79
C THR A 10 -18.57 -13.32 -26.48
N VAL A 11 -19.79 -13.83 -26.30
CA VAL A 11 -20.60 -13.61 -25.09
C VAL A 11 -19.94 -14.19 -23.82
N PRO A 12 -19.53 -15.48 -23.77
CA PRO A 12 -18.84 -16.01 -22.59
C PRO A 12 -17.47 -15.37 -22.36
N ASP A 13 -16.77 -14.93 -23.42
CA ASP A 13 -15.51 -14.19 -23.28
C ASP A 13 -15.72 -12.82 -22.62
N LEU A 14 -16.75 -12.09 -23.03
CA LEU A 14 -17.13 -10.81 -22.41
C LEU A 14 -17.51 -10.98 -20.93
N ILE A 15 -18.23 -12.05 -20.58
CA ILE A 15 -18.60 -12.35 -19.19
C ILE A 15 -17.35 -12.68 -18.35
N LYS A 16 -16.35 -13.38 -18.90
CA LYS A 16 -15.09 -13.66 -18.20
C LYS A 16 -14.34 -12.37 -17.89
N GLU A 17 -14.15 -11.51 -18.87
CA GLU A 17 -13.45 -10.23 -18.70
C GLU A 17 -14.21 -9.30 -17.73
N GLY A 18 -15.55 -9.25 -17.83
CA GLY A 18 -16.37 -8.47 -16.89
C GLY A 18 -16.21 -8.93 -15.44
N ARG A 19 -16.14 -10.24 -15.18
CA ARG A 19 -15.93 -10.79 -13.83
C ARG A 19 -14.51 -10.54 -13.31
N ALA A 20 -13.52 -10.66 -14.17
CA ALA A 20 -12.13 -10.36 -13.82
C ALA A 20 -11.96 -8.86 -13.49
N CYS A 21 -12.53 -7.97 -14.32
CA CYS A 21 -12.57 -6.53 -14.09
C CYS A 21 -13.23 -6.18 -12.76
N LEU A 22 -14.39 -6.77 -12.45
CA LEU A 22 -15.07 -6.54 -11.17
C LEU A 22 -14.22 -6.99 -9.98
N ALA A 23 -13.54 -8.15 -10.08
CA ALA A 23 -12.64 -8.62 -9.03
C ALA A 23 -11.42 -7.70 -8.84
N THR A 24 -10.87 -7.19 -9.93
CA THR A 24 -9.76 -6.21 -9.90
C THR A 24 -10.20 -4.90 -9.25
N ASN A 25 -11.38 -4.37 -9.60
CA ASN A 25 -11.91 -3.13 -9.01
C ASN A 25 -12.17 -3.28 -7.51
N MET A 26 -12.64 -4.43 -7.07
CA MET A 26 -12.82 -4.69 -5.64
C MET A 26 -11.48 -4.76 -4.89
N ALA A 27 -10.45 -5.36 -5.51
CA ALA A 27 -9.12 -5.43 -4.93
C ALA A 27 -8.40 -4.07 -4.88
N THR A 28 -8.58 -3.22 -5.89
CA THR A 28 -8.03 -1.85 -5.87
C THR A 28 -8.77 -0.98 -4.87
N PHE A 29 -10.09 -1.17 -4.72
CA PHE A 29 -10.87 -0.50 -3.68
C PHE A 29 -10.38 -0.87 -2.26
N THR A 30 -10.20 -2.16 -1.96
CA THR A 30 -9.69 -2.58 -0.63
C THR A 30 -8.30 -2.01 -0.36
N TYR A 31 -7.43 -2.01 -1.37
CA TYR A 31 -6.12 -1.39 -1.28
C TYR A 31 -6.19 0.10 -0.92
N PHE A 32 -6.98 0.90 -1.65
CA PHE A 32 -7.11 2.33 -1.37
C PHE A 32 -7.77 2.63 -0.02
N MET A 33 -8.66 1.77 0.46
CA MET A 33 -9.24 1.91 1.80
C MET A 33 -8.17 1.70 2.89
N VAL A 34 -7.35 0.66 2.79
CA VAL A 34 -6.24 0.44 3.73
C VAL A 34 -5.24 1.59 3.65
N TYR A 35 -4.89 2.01 2.43
CA TYR A 35 -4.03 3.15 2.18
C TYR A 35 -4.51 4.41 2.90
N ALA A 36 -5.77 4.80 2.69
CA ALA A 36 -6.34 6.01 3.28
C ALA A 36 -6.36 5.95 4.82
N PHE A 37 -6.80 4.83 5.40
CA PHE A 37 -6.86 4.68 6.85
C PHE A 37 -5.47 4.67 7.48
N LEU A 38 -4.55 3.87 6.97
CA LEU A 38 -3.22 3.73 7.55
C LEU A 38 -2.45 5.06 7.45
N LEU A 39 -2.50 5.70 6.29
CA LEU A 39 -1.86 6.99 6.06
C LEU A 39 -2.40 8.08 6.99
N THR A 40 -3.72 8.16 7.14
CA THR A 40 -4.37 9.12 8.04
C THR A 40 -3.99 8.85 9.48
N THR A 41 -4.04 7.59 9.93
CA THR A 41 -3.68 7.21 11.30
C THR A 41 -2.23 7.55 11.62
N VAL A 42 -1.29 7.20 10.73
CA VAL A 42 0.14 7.52 10.90
C VAL A 42 0.34 9.03 10.97
N ARG A 43 -0.26 9.78 10.04
CA ARG A 43 -0.16 11.24 10.00
C ARG A 43 -0.70 11.89 11.28
N THR A 44 -1.89 11.50 11.71
CA THR A 44 -2.52 12.05 12.92
C THR A 44 -1.73 11.66 14.17
N PHE A 45 -1.25 10.42 14.26
CA PHE A 45 -0.43 9.93 15.38
C PHE A 45 0.83 10.78 15.57
N PHE A 46 1.63 10.96 14.51
CA PHE A 46 2.88 11.73 14.58
C PHE A 46 2.65 13.22 14.87
N ILE A 47 1.61 13.83 14.28
CA ILE A 47 1.32 15.26 14.51
C ILE A 47 0.78 15.50 15.92
N VAL A 48 -0.18 14.69 16.38
CA VAL A 48 -0.89 14.97 17.64
C VAL A 48 -0.05 14.60 18.85
N LEU A 49 0.63 13.45 18.83
CA LEU A 49 1.34 12.94 20.00
C LEU A 49 2.78 13.41 20.06
N HIS A 50 3.45 13.51 18.92
CA HIS A 50 4.87 13.85 18.86
C HIS A 50 5.12 15.24 18.25
N ASN A 51 4.12 15.95 17.71
CA ASN A 51 4.32 17.22 16.98
C ASN A 51 5.40 17.10 15.88
N LEU A 52 5.49 15.92 15.27
CA LEU A 52 6.40 15.57 14.19
C LEU A 52 5.63 15.53 12.87
N SER A 53 6.35 15.78 11.78
CA SER A 53 5.83 15.61 10.43
C SER A 53 6.82 14.79 9.62
N LEU A 54 6.33 13.87 8.81
CA LEU A 54 7.15 13.19 7.81
C LEU A 54 7.62 14.19 6.74
N GLY A 55 8.78 13.90 6.14
CA GLY A 55 9.37 14.73 5.09
C GLY A 55 8.52 14.77 3.81
N GLU A 56 8.69 15.82 3.01
CA GLU A 56 7.92 16.04 1.77
C GLU A 56 8.10 14.91 0.76
N TRP A 57 9.34 14.47 0.57
CA TRP A 57 9.68 13.40 -0.35
C TRP A 57 8.98 12.08 -0.02
N VAL A 58 8.79 11.78 1.27
CA VAL A 58 8.07 10.58 1.71
C VAL A 58 6.62 10.61 1.21
N TRP A 59 5.95 11.75 1.35
CA TRP A 59 4.55 11.89 0.92
C TRP A 59 4.40 11.73 -0.59
N ILE A 60 5.29 12.38 -1.36
CA ILE A 60 5.28 12.29 -2.83
C ILE A 60 5.56 10.85 -3.27
N THR A 61 6.57 10.19 -2.70
CA THR A 61 6.93 8.81 -3.04
C THR A 61 5.82 7.84 -2.66
N ASN A 62 5.15 8.05 -1.54
CA ASN A 62 4.04 7.21 -1.14
C ASN A 62 2.82 7.38 -2.06
N ASP A 63 2.43 8.61 -2.39
CA ASP A 63 1.28 8.87 -3.25
C ASP A 63 1.52 8.41 -4.69
N ILE A 64 2.67 8.75 -5.28
CA ILE A 64 2.98 8.43 -6.68
C ILE A 64 3.50 7.00 -6.81
N GLY A 65 4.50 6.62 -6.00
CA GLY A 65 5.15 5.32 -6.08
C GLY A 65 4.24 4.19 -5.62
N VAL A 66 3.86 4.21 -4.35
CA VAL A 66 3.03 3.14 -3.78
C VAL A 66 1.58 3.29 -4.22
N GLY A 67 1.01 4.50 -4.16
CA GLY A 67 -0.38 4.75 -4.51
C GLY A 67 -0.68 4.49 -6.00
N VAL A 68 -0.02 5.22 -6.90
CA VAL A 68 -0.35 5.20 -8.34
C VAL A 68 0.37 4.08 -9.10
N ILE A 69 1.69 3.96 -8.98
CA ILE A 69 2.46 2.98 -9.78
C ILE A 69 2.07 1.55 -9.40
N MET A 70 1.96 1.26 -8.10
CA MET A 70 1.57 -0.09 -7.68
C MET A 70 0.15 -0.42 -8.17
N MET A 71 -0.80 0.50 -8.01
CA MET A 71 -2.17 0.35 -8.51
C MET A 71 -2.21 0.10 -10.02
N PHE A 72 -1.40 0.82 -10.80
CA PHE A 72 -1.29 0.57 -12.23
C PHE A 72 -0.93 -0.90 -12.51
N PHE A 73 0.08 -1.45 -11.85
CA PHE A 73 0.44 -2.86 -12.02
C PHE A 73 -0.61 -3.84 -11.48
N MET A 74 -1.32 -3.50 -10.40
CA MET A 74 -2.44 -4.32 -9.90
C MET A 74 -3.52 -4.51 -10.98
N THR A 75 -3.80 -3.44 -11.74
CA THR A 75 -4.83 -3.48 -12.80
C THR A 75 -4.45 -4.31 -14.03
N GLN A 76 -3.16 -4.57 -14.26
CA GLN A 76 -2.67 -5.38 -15.40
C GLN A 76 -2.90 -6.89 -15.23
N SER A 77 -3.61 -7.31 -14.18
CA SER A 77 -3.91 -8.72 -13.91
C SER A 77 -4.94 -9.26 -14.91
N GLN A 78 -4.51 -10.21 -15.76
CA GLN A 78 -5.35 -10.81 -16.80
C GLN A 78 -6.42 -11.77 -16.24
N ALA A 79 -7.54 -11.91 -16.96
CA ALA A 79 -8.60 -12.88 -16.66
C ALA A 79 -8.14 -14.34 -16.83
N LEU A 80 -8.75 -15.25 -16.06
CA LEU A 80 -8.56 -16.69 -16.29
C LEU A 80 -9.23 -17.17 -17.59
N PRO A 81 -8.64 -18.16 -18.28
CA PRO A 81 -9.21 -18.71 -19.51
C PRO A 81 -10.51 -19.50 -19.28
N HIS A 82 -10.74 -19.97 -18.05
CA HIS A 82 -11.92 -20.73 -17.67
C HIS A 82 -12.90 -19.89 -16.82
N LEU A 83 -14.19 -20.25 -16.88
CA LEU A 83 -15.24 -19.56 -16.17
C LEU A 83 -15.44 -20.19 -14.78
N ALA A 84 -15.16 -19.47 -13.70
CA ALA A 84 -15.40 -19.96 -12.34
C ALA A 84 -16.91 -20.20 -12.08
N LYS A 85 -17.25 -21.16 -11.21
CA LYS A 85 -18.64 -21.56 -10.92
C LYS A 85 -19.44 -20.54 -10.09
N PHE A 86 -18.79 -19.64 -9.36
CA PHE A 86 -19.45 -18.74 -8.39
C PHE A 86 -19.26 -17.26 -8.74
N ARG A 87 -20.25 -16.40 -8.47
CA ARG A 87 -20.15 -14.97 -8.81
C ARG A 87 -19.12 -14.24 -7.93
N PRO A 88 -18.32 -13.32 -8.49
CA PRO A 88 -17.43 -12.49 -7.68
C PRO A 88 -18.22 -11.62 -6.70
N THR A 89 -17.63 -11.30 -5.56
CA THR A 89 -18.24 -10.44 -4.55
C THR A 89 -18.43 -9.03 -5.11
N ALA A 90 -19.69 -8.58 -5.24
CA ALA A 90 -20.03 -7.24 -5.70
C ALA A 90 -20.40 -6.28 -4.55
N THR A 91 -20.42 -6.78 -3.32
CA THR A 91 -20.81 -5.99 -2.14
C THR A 91 -19.61 -5.23 -1.58
N LEU A 92 -19.67 -3.89 -1.67
CA LEU A 92 -18.59 -3.00 -1.25
C LEU A 92 -18.28 -3.12 0.26
N LEU A 93 -19.32 -3.16 1.10
CA LEU A 93 -19.21 -3.30 2.56
C LEU A 93 -19.55 -4.72 3.04
N GLY A 94 -19.30 -5.73 2.20
CA GLY A 94 -19.47 -7.11 2.62
C GLY A 94 -18.48 -7.50 3.71
N PHE A 95 -18.82 -8.46 4.57
CA PHE A 95 -17.94 -8.94 5.65
C PHE A 95 -16.54 -9.31 5.14
N ARG A 96 -16.45 -9.90 3.94
CA ARG A 96 -15.17 -10.24 3.29
C ARG A 96 -14.33 -9.01 2.92
N THR A 97 -14.97 -7.96 2.40
CA THR A 97 -14.28 -6.71 2.03
C THR A 97 -13.85 -5.93 3.26
N VAL A 98 -14.73 -5.86 4.27
CA VAL A 98 -14.44 -5.18 5.54
C VAL A 98 -13.31 -5.88 6.29
N SER A 99 -13.33 -7.21 6.41
CA SER A 99 -12.21 -7.96 7.01
C SER A 99 -10.92 -7.81 6.20
N GLY A 100 -11.01 -7.78 4.87
CA GLY A 100 -9.89 -7.48 3.98
C GLY A 100 -9.26 -6.10 4.15
N VAL A 101 -9.96 -5.16 4.80
CA VAL A 101 -9.43 -3.82 5.14
C VAL A 101 -8.98 -3.76 6.60
N LEU A 102 -9.81 -4.24 7.53
CA LEU A 102 -9.55 -4.14 8.98
C LEU A 102 -8.34 -4.96 9.41
N VAL A 103 -8.13 -6.14 8.85
CA VAL A 103 -6.99 -7.01 9.21
C VAL A 103 -5.65 -6.36 8.83
N PRO A 104 -5.39 -5.96 7.57
CA PRO A 104 -4.12 -5.31 7.21
C PRO A 104 -3.96 -3.94 7.89
N TYR A 105 -5.05 -3.18 8.09
CA TYR A 105 -5.01 -1.94 8.85
C TYR A 105 -4.55 -2.17 10.30
N GLY A 106 -5.20 -3.10 11.01
CA GLY A 106 -4.86 -3.43 12.40
C GLY A 106 -3.45 -3.98 12.54
N LEU A 107 -3.03 -4.85 11.61
CA LEU A 107 -1.66 -5.37 11.57
C LEU A 107 -0.64 -4.25 11.33
N GLY A 108 -0.93 -3.31 10.43
CA GLY A 108 -0.08 -2.14 10.19
C GLY A 108 0.11 -1.27 11.44
N CYS A 109 -0.98 -0.97 12.15
CA CYS A 109 -0.92 -0.25 13.41
C CYS A 109 -0.15 -1.01 14.50
N ALA A 110 -0.32 -2.33 14.59
CA ALA A 110 0.40 -3.15 15.55
C ALA A 110 1.90 -3.19 15.27
N ILE A 111 2.30 -3.38 14.01
CA ILE A 111 3.71 -3.36 13.59
C ILE A 111 4.34 -1.99 13.88
N LEU A 112 3.62 -0.89 13.60
CA LEU A 112 4.07 0.46 13.94
C LEU A 112 4.30 0.63 15.44
N GLY A 113 3.34 0.22 16.27
CA GLY A 113 3.46 0.30 17.72
C GLY A 113 4.63 -0.52 18.26
N VAL A 114 4.81 -1.74 17.76
CA VAL A 114 5.95 -2.59 18.13
C VAL A 114 7.28 -1.98 17.67
N GLY A 115 7.35 -1.46 16.45
CA GLY A 115 8.56 -0.83 15.91
C GLY A 115 9.01 0.37 16.75
N LEU A 116 8.06 1.24 17.12
CA LEU A 116 8.34 2.38 18.00
C LEU A 116 8.72 1.94 19.41
N ALA A 117 8.02 0.95 19.98
CA ALA A 117 8.35 0.43 21.30
C ALA A 117 9.77 -0.17 21.35
N VAL A 118 10.17 -0.91 20.32
CA VAL A 118 11.52 -1.46 20.20
C VAL A 118 12.56 -0.35 20.14
N LEU A 119 12.34 0.71 19.34
CA LEU A 119 13.24 1.86 19.28
C LEU A 119 13.37 2.56 20.63
N HIS A 120 12.26 2.80 21.31
CA HIS A 120 12.25 3.48 22.62
C HIS A 120 12.91 2.65 23.73
N MET A 121 13.06 1.33 23.54
CA MET A 121 13.78 0.45 24.46
C MET A 121 15.28 0.36 24.19
N THR A 122 15.76 0.85 23.03
CA THR A 122 17.20 0.83 22.73
C THR A 122 17.97 1.89 23.53
N GLU A 123 19.09 1.50 24.13
CA GLU A 123 19.88 2.35 25.05
C GLU A 123 20.51 3.59 24.39
N TRP A 124 20.76 3.55 23.07
CA TRP A 124 21.36 4.67 22.34
C TRP A 124 20.33 5.72 21.90
N TYR A 125 19.04 5.36 21.88
CA TYR A 125 18.00 6.21 21.35
C TYR A 125 17.53 7.21 22.41
N ASP A 126 17.69 8.50 22.09
CA ASP A 126 17.17 9.61 22.88
C ASP A 126 16.00 10.27 22.12
N PRO A 127 14.77 10.28 22.66
CA PRO A 127 13.61 10.79 21.96
C PRO A 127 13.71 12.30 21.71
N LEU A 128 13.43 12.69 20.47
CA LEU A 128 13.44 14.09 20.06
C LEU A 128 12.30 14.86 20.75
N ASN A 129 12.64 15.83 21.59
CA ASN A 129 11.64 16.73 22.18
C ASN A 129 11.36 17.93 21.24
N PRO A 130 10.14 18.07 20.70
CA PRO A 130 9.80 19.13 19.74
C PRO A 130 9.90 20.54 20.31
N SER A 131 9.85 20.67 21.64
CA SER A 131 9.94 21.97 22.32
C SER A 131 11.36 22.54 22.31
N TRP A 132 12.38 21.70 22.09
CA TRP A 132 13.79 22.12 22.11
C TRP A 132 14.28 22.60 20.74
N ILE A 133 13.51 22.34 19.67
CA ILE A 133 13.86 22.73 18.31
C ILE A 133 12.89 23.79 17.80
N SER A 134 13.36 25.04 17.74
CA SER A 134 12.64 26.14 17.12
C SER A 134 12.79 26.10 15.59
N VAL A 135 12.04 25.22 14.95
CA VAL A 135 11.93 25.24 13.48
C VAL A 135 10.96 26.35 13.07
N LEU A 136 11.36 27.16 12.09
CA LEU A 136 10.49 28.19 11.53
C LEU A 136 9.20 27.51 10.99
N PRO A 137 7.99 28.08 11.18
CA PRO A 137 6.74 27.42 10.82
C PRO A 137 6.66 26.97 9.36
N GLN A 138 7.35 27.67 8.45
CA GLN A 138 7.42 27.31 7.03
C GLN A 138 8.22 26.03 6.74
N LEU A 139 9.15 25.64 7.63
CA LEU A 139 10.01 24.46 7.51
C LEU A 139 9.52 23.31 8.41
N TRP A 140 8.24 23.28 8.77
CA TRP A 140 7.65 22.30 9.70
C TRP A 140 7.91 20.83 9.32
N MET A 141 8.11 20.54 8.03
CA MET A 141 8.40 19.20 7.51
C MET A 141 9.82 18.71 7.84
N ASN A 142 10.76 19.63 8.12
CA ASN A 142 12.11 19.29 8.56
C ASN A 142 12.13 18.67 9.96
N LYS A 143 11.03 18.77 10.71
CA LYS A 143 10.87 18.04 11.98
C LYS A 143 10.84 16.52 11.78
N GLY A 144 10.71 16.02 10.55
CA GLY A 144 10.72 14.60 10.23
C GLY A 144 12.10 13.95 10.19
N ASP A 145 13.17 14.72 10.36
CA ASP A 145 14.54 14.22 10.40
C ASP A 145 14.85 13.61 11.77
N ASN A 146 14.22 12.47 12.05
CA ASN A 146 14.36 11.72 13.31
C ASN A 146 14.11 10.22 13.10
N TYR A 147 14.57 9.41 14.07
CA TYR A 147 14.45 7.96 13.99
C TYR A 147 13.01 7.44 14.13
N ASP A 148 12.11 8.14 14.85
CA ASP A 148 10.70 7.74 14.95
C ASP A 148 10.00 7.81 13.59
N SER A 149 10.29 8.87 12.84
CA SER A 149 9.77 9.12 11.50
C SER A 149 10.34 8.10 10.53
N ALA A 150 11.63 7.76 10.63
CA ALA A 150 12.23 6.71 9.81
C ALA A 150 11.52 5.35 9.98
N ILE A 151 11.19 4.97 11.22
CA ILE A 151 10.40 3.76 11.49
C ILE A 151 9.00 3.86 10.90
N GLY A 152 8.32 5.00 11.10
CA GLY A 152 7.00 5.25 10.53
C GLY A 152 6.99 5.09 9.01
N VAL A 153 8.02 5.62 8.33
CA VAL A 153 8.19 5.54 6.87
C VAL A 153 8.44 4.11 6.40
N LEU A 154 9.39 3.40 7.03
CA LEU A 154 9.71 2.01 6.67
C LEU A 154 8.50 1.11 6.80
N ILE A 155 7.78 1.20 7.91
CA ILE A 155 6.60 0.37 8.17
C ILE A 155 5.48 0.72 7.19
N LEU A 156 5.26 2.01 6.92
CA LEU A 156 4.25 2.45 5.95
C LEU A 156 4.54 1.89 4.55
N PHE A 157 5.78 1.97 4.08
CA PHE A 157 6.17 1.39 2.78
C PHE A 157 6.01 -0.12 2.73
N ILE A 158 6.46 -0.85 3.75
CA ILE A 158 6.36 -2.32 3.80
C ILE A 158 4.90 -2.76 3.85
N VAL A 159 4.09 -2.19 4.74
CA VAL A 159 2.70 -2.60 4.94
C VAL A 159 1.84 -2.27 3.72
N LEU A 160 1.99 -1.09 3.13
CA LEU A 160 1.23 -0.71 1.95
C LEU A 160 1.62 -1.54 0.71
N SER A 161 2.93 -1.78 0.52
CA SER A 161 3.41 -2.65 -0.57
C SER A 161 2.92 -4.09 -0.42
N THR A 162 2.99 -4.63 0.80
CA THR A 162 2.47 -5.96 1.13
C THR A 162 0.97 -6.03 0.91
N THR A 163 0.22 -4.98 1.29
CA THR A 163 -1.22 -4.92 1.07
C THR A 163 -1.58 -4.89 -0.42
N ALA A 164 -0.82 -4.14 -1.24
CA ALA A 164 -0.99 -4.14 -2.69
C ALA A 164 -0.71 -5.52 -3.31
N TYR A 165 0.37 -6.17 -2.86
CA TYR A 165 0.73 -7.53 -3.28
C TYR A 165 -0.36 -8.54 -2.90
N VAL A 166 -0.82 -8.50 -1.65
CA VAL A 166 -1.83 -9.42 -1.13
C VAL A 166 -3.17 -9.26 -1.85
N ASN A 167 -3.62 -8.03 -2.09
CA ASN A 167 -4.85 -7.76 -2.83
C ASN A 167 -4.75 -8.18 -4.31
N THR A 168 -3.54 -8.38 -4.84
CA THR A 168 -3.30 -8.84 -6.21
C THR A 168 -3.21 -10.36 -6.33
N TYR A 169 -3.23 -11.10 -5.20
CA TYR A 169 -3.25 -12.57 -5.28
C TYR A 169 -4.39 -13.05 -6.20
N GLY A 170 -3.98 -13.76 -7.24
CA GLY A 170 -4.83 -14.29 -8.29
C GLY A 170 -5.66 -15.45 -7.74
N GLY A 171 -6.93 -15.19 -7.46
CA GLY A 171 -7.92 -16.22 -7.13
C GLY A 171 -8.60 -16.78 -8.38
N ASP A 172 -9.83 -17.28 -8.23
CA ASP A 172 -10.57 -17.97 -9.29
C ASP A 172 -10.98 -17.08 -10.50
N PHE A 173 -10.76 -15.77 -10.43
CA PHE A 173 -11.13 -14.81 -11.47
C PHE A 173 -9.94 -14.16 -12.19
N ARG A 174 -8.76 -14.12 -11.56
CA ARG A 174 -7.56 -13.42 -12.07
C ARG A 174 -6.36 -14.35 -12.09
N ARG A 175 -5.56 -14.29 -13.16
CA ARG A 175 -4.36 -15.14 -13.30
C ARG A 175 -3.41 -14.93 -12.13
N SER A 176 -2.60 -15.95 -11.85
CA SER A 176 -1.62 -15.94 -10.76
C SER A 176 -0.70 -14.71 -10.83
N ILE A 177 -0.38 -14.18 -9.66
CA ILE A 177 0.45 -12.99 -9.45
C ILE A 177 1.85 -13.13 -10.06
N PHE A 178 2.40 -14.34 -10.14
CA PHE A 178 3.72 -14.60 -10.74
C PHE A 178 3.80 -14.25 -12.23
N ARG A 179 2.67 -14.24 -12.94
CA ARG A 179 2.64 -13.85 -14.35
C ARG A 179 2.68 -12.32 -14.54
N ASN A 180 2.39 -11.56 -13.49
CA ASN A 180 2.47 -10.11 -13.49
C ASN A 180 3.88 -9.70 -13.07
N TYR A 181 4.80 -9.61 -14.03
CA TYR A 181 6.19 -9.23 -13.73
C TYR A 181 6.30 -7.83 -13.13
N GLY A 182 5.41 -6.90 -13.51
CA GLY A 182 5.43 -5.53 -13.04
C GLY A 182 5.24 -5.40 -11.53
N ILE A 183 4.23 -6.09 -10.98
CA ILE A 183 4.00 -6.04 -9.52
C ILE A 183 5.10 -6.75 -8.73
N ASN A 184 5.67 -7.84 -9.25
CA ASN A 184 6.76 -8.56 -8.57
C ASN A 184 8.07 -7.74 -8.58
N ILE A 185 8.38 -7.08 -9.70
CA ILE A 185 9.54 -6.18 -9.80
C ILE A 185 9.36 -5.00 -8.86
N MET A 186 8.20 -4.33 -8.88
CA MET A 186 7.95 -3.20 -7.99
C MET A 186 7.95 -3.60 -6.52
N TYR A 187 7.37 -4.75 -6.16
CA TYR A 187 7.40 -5.26 -4.79
C TYR A 187 8.82 -5.57 -4.30
N ALA A 188 9.70 -6.08 -5.19
CA ALA A 188 11.10 -6.33 -4.85
C ALA A 188 11.91 -5.04 -4.75
N LEU A 189 11.65 -4.05 -5.62
CA LEU A 189 12.41 -2.79 -5.65
C LEU A 189 12.00 -1.81 -4.56
N LEU A 190 10.77 -1.87 -4.05
CA LEU A 190 10.28 -0.87 -3.09
C LEU A 190 11.02 -0.88 -1.74
N PRO A 191 11.35 -2.05 -1.16
CA PRO A 191 12.23 -2.14 0.01
C PRO A 191 13.69 -1.74 -0.27
N ASP A 192 14.16 -1.93 -1.51
CA ASP A 192 15.56 -1.75 -1.92
C ASP A 192 15.81 -0.39 -2.62
N LEU A 193 14.85 0.54 -2.60
CA LEU A 193 15.05 1.88 -3.17
C LEU A 193 16.17 2.62 -2.39
N PRO A 194 17.01 3.43 -3.06
CA PRO A 194 18.30 3.96 -2.56
C PRO A 194 18.31 4.79 -1.26
N TRP A 195 17.17 4.94 -0.58
CA TRP A 195 17.04 5.65 0.69
C TRP A 195 17.70 4.91 1.86
N THR A 196 18.06 3.63 1.70
CA THR A 196 18.86 2.84 2.66
C THR A 196 20.37 3.09 2.55
N ASP A 197 20.83 3.56 1.38
CA ASP A 197 22.26 3.69 1.05
C ASP A 197 22.78 5.12 1.24
N GLY A 198 21.95 6.01 1.79
CA GLY A 198 22.41 7.27 2.34
C GLY A 198 23.24 6.98 3.58
N GLU A 199 24.55 6.80 3.41
CA GLU A 199 25.51 6.95 4.50
C GLU A 199 25.15 8.21 5.29
N ILE A 200 24.55 8.04 6.47
CA ILE A 200 24.49 9.08 7.50
C ILE A 200 25.93 9.24 7.97
N ARG A 201 26.72 10.00 7.21
CA ARG A 201 27.98 10.54 7.73
C ARG A 201 27.60 11.64 8.72
N VAL A 202 27.68 11.24 9.98
CA VAL A 202 27.68 12.11 11.17
C VAL A 202 28.62 13.29 10.96
#